data_AF-A0A1Q7FDG9-F1
#
_entry.id   AF-A0A1Q7FDG9-F1
#
_cell.length_a   1.000
_cell.length_b   1.000
_cell.length_c   1.000
_cell.angle_alpha   90.00
_cell.angle_beta   90.00
_cell.angle_gamma   90.00
#
_symmetry.space_group_name_H-M   'P 1'
#
loop_
_entity.id
_entity.type
_entity.pdbx_description
1 polymer ?
#
loop_
_entity_poly.entity_id
_entity_poly.type
_entity_poly.pdbx_seq_one_letter_code
_entity_poly.pdbx_strand_id
1 'polypeptide(L)' 'MKDSEYCHNHKQAFDSMTNHYRVWIDACGDISWQNFLHKLSTMQETGSWVKEVIALELKK' A
#
# COMPACT_ATOMS: atom_id res chain seq x y z
N MET A 1 -6.00 8.48 -22.03
CA MET A 1 -5.88 7.50 -20.94
C MET A 1 -5.34 8.27 -19.74
N LYS A 2 -5.97 8.22 -18.56
CA LYS A 2 -5.40 8.92 -17.40
C LYS A 2 -4.04 8.26 -17.11
N ASP A 3 -2.96 9.00 -17.32
CA ASP A 3 -1.64 8.61 -16.86
C ASP A 3 -1.74 8.26 -15.38
N SER A 4 -1.33 7.04 -15.05
CA SER A 4 -1.21 6.59 -13.68
C SER A 4 -0.25 7.54 -12.97
N GLU A 5 -0.60 8.06 -11.79
CA GLU A 5 0.31 8.85 -10.94
C GLU A 5 1.62 8.10 -10.62
N TYR A 6 1.59 6.77 -10.80
CA TYR A 6 2.70 5.87 -10.60
C TYR A 6 3.29 5.35 -11.92
N CYS A 7 4.63 5.22 -11.95
CA CYS A 7 5.30 4.45 -12.99
C CYS A 7 4.90 2.96 -12.91
N HIS A 8 5.28 2.16 -13.91
CA HIS A 8 4.89 0.75 -14.01
C HIS A 8 5.12 -0.06 -12.71
N ASN A 9 6.30 0.07 -12.11
CA ASN A 9 6.66 -0.68 -10.90
C ASN A 9 5.90 -0.20 -9.66
N HIS A 10 5.75 1.12 -9.48
CA HIS A 10 4.97 1.68 -8.38
C HIS A 10 3.49 1.36 -8.52
N LYS A 11 2.96 1.29 -9.75
CA LYS A 11 1.59 0.88 -9.99
C LYS A 11 1.36 -0.58 -9.59
N GLN A 12 2.25 -1.48 -10.00
CA GLN A 12 2.18 -2.88 -9.57
C GLN A 12 2.26 -3.02 -8.04
N ALA A 13 3.15 -2.26 -7.40
CA ALA A 13 3.27 -2.24 -5.95
C ALA A 13 1.99 -1.73 -5.27
N PHE A 14 1.39 -0.66 -5.79
CA PHE A 14 0.12 -0.11 -5.30
C PHE A 14 -1.05 -1.09 -5.47
N ASP A 15 -1.17 -1.72 -6.64
CA ASP A 15 -2.21 -2.71 -6.94
C ASP A 15 -2.07 -3.93 -6.01
N SER A 16 -0.85 -4.44 -5.82
CA SER A 16 -0.55 -5.54 -4.89
C SER A 16 -0.90 -5.18 -3.44
N MET A 17 -0.47 -3.99 -2.99
CA MET A 17 -0.76 -3.49 -1.64
C MET A 17 -2.27 -3.37 -1.40
N THR A 18 -3.01 -2.81 -2.36
CA THR A 18 -4.47 -2.61 -2.26
C THR A 18 -5.21 -3.95 -2.22
N ASN A 19 -4.75 -4.95 -2.98
CA ASN A 19 -5.32 -6.29 -2.94
C ASN A 19 -5.12 -6.95 -1.57
N HIS A 20 -3.93 -6.81 -0.96
CA HIS A 20 -3.67 -7.34 0.38
C HIS A 20 -4.46 -6.62 1.48
N TYR A 21 -4.77 -5.33 1.32
CA TYR A 21 -5.60 -4.61 2.27
C TYR A 21 -6.99 -5.25 2.44
N ARG A 22 -7.58 -5.77 1.37
CA ARG A 22 -8.87 -6.48 1.44
C ARG A 22 -8.79 -7.73 2.32
N VAL A 23 -7.70 -8.50 2.19
CA VAL A 23 -7.43 -9.68 3.04
C VAL A 23 -7.27 -9.27 4.50
N TRP A 24 -6.64 -8.13 4.76
CA TRP A 24 -6.46 -7.60 6.11
C TRP A 24 -7.78 -7.13 6.74
N ILE A 25 -8.66 -6.48 5.97
CA ILE A 25 -9.99 -6.10 6.45
C ILE A 25 -10.78 -7.36 6.82
N ASP A 26 -10.79 -8.38 5.95
CA ASP A 26 -11.51 -9.63 6.20
C ASP A 26 -11.01 -10.35 7.46
N ALA A 27 -9.68 -10.40 7.67
CA ALA A 27 -9.08 -11.09 8.80
C ALA A 27 -9.10 -10.29 10.13
N CYS A 28 -8.93 -8.96 10.07
CA CYS A 28 -8.81 -8.10 11.26
C CYS A 28 -10.09 -7.32 11.59
N GLY A 29 -11.12 -7.39 10.74
CA GLY A 29 -12.43 -6.77 10.92
C GLY A 29 -12.48 -5.27 10.67
N ASP A 30 -11.52 -4.49 11.21
CA ASP A 30 -11.60 -3.03 11.18
C ASP A 30 -10.23 -2.33 11.28
N ILE A 31 -9.42 -2.46 10.23
CA ILE A 31 -8.17 -1.69 10.10
C ILE A 31 -8.35 -0.57 9.08
N SER A 32 -8.17 0.67 9.52
CA SER A 32 -8.17 1.82 8.63
C SER A 32 -7.03 1.75 7.63
N TRP A 33 -7.20 2.36 6.46
CA TRP A 33 -6.18 2.42 5.42
C TRP A 33 -4.85 2.96 5.97
N GLN A 34 -4.90 4.07 6.73
CA GLN A 34 -3.71 4.66 7.35
C GLN A 34 -3.01 3.70 8.33
N ASN A 35 -3.77 3.00 9.19
CA ASN A 35 -3.19 2.04 10.13
C ASN A 35 -2.55 0.85 9.41
N PHE A 36 -3.16 0.40 8.31
CA PHE A 36 -2.59 -0.63 7.45
C PHE A 36 -1.27 -0.19 6.82
N LEU A 37 -1.22 1.01 6.24
CA LEU A 37 0.00 1.58 5.65
C LEU A 37 1.11 1.75 6.70
N HIS A 38 0.77 2.26 7.90
CA HIS A 38 1.73 2.38 9.00
C HIS A 38 2.30 1.02 9.40
N LYS A 39 1.47 -0.02 9.57
CA LYS A 39 1.96 -1.37 9.89
C LYS A 39 2.90 -1.89 8.81
N LEU A 40 2.51 -1.82 7.54
CA LEU A 40 3.35 -2.25 6.41
C LEU A 40 4.68 -1.49 6.34
N SER A 41 4.69 -0.19 6.65
CA SER A 41 5.92 0.62 6.61
C SER A 41 6.96 0.16 7.64
N THR A 42 6.52 -0.41 8.76
CA THR A 42 7.39 -0.90 9.85
C THR A 42 7.91 -2.32 9.65
N MET A 43 7.31 -3.09 8.74
CA MET A 43 7.72 -4.46 8.46
C MET A 43 9.02 -4.51 7.64
N GLN A 44 9.95 -5.36 8.04
CA GLN A 44 11.23 -5.51 7.35
C GLN A 44 11.04 -6.22 6.00
N GLU A 45 10.05 -7.10 5.94
CA GLU A 45 9.63 -7.92 4.80
C GLU A 45 8.99 -7.08 3.69
N THR A 46 8.49 -5.88 4.02
CA THR A 46 7.91 -4.98 3.03
C THR A 46 9.01 -4.41 2.13
N GLY A 47 8.94 -4.75 0.85
CA GLY A 47 9.88 -4.30 -0.18
C GLY A 47 9.85 -2.79 -0.40
N SER A 48 10.98 -2.25 -0.88
CA SER A 48 11.20 -0.80 -1.04
C SER A 48 10.15 -0.10 -1.91
N TRP A 49 9.72 -0.73 -3.01
CA TRP A 49 8.69 -0.17 -3.90
C TRP A 49 7.36 0.08 -3.17
N VAL A 50 6.94 -0.85 -2.29
CA VAL A 50 5.72 -0.69 -1.50
C VAL A 50 5.92 0.41 -0.45
N LYS A 51 7.09 0.50 0.18
CA LYS A 51 7.43 1.58 1.14
C LYS A 51 7.39 2.97 0.49
N GLU A 52 7.88 3.09 -0.74
CA GLU A 52 7.82 4.35 -1.50
C GLU A 52 6.37 4.74 -1.83
N VAL A 53 5.54 3.78 -2.26
CA VAL A 53 4.10 4.01 -2.48
C VAL A 53 3.40 4.45 -1.19
N ILE A 54 3.68 3.78 -0.06
CA ILE A 54 3.15 4.16 1.26
C ILE A 54 3.52 5.62 1.59
N ALA A 55 4.78 6.01 1.37
CA ALA A 55 5.24 7.36 1.66
C ALA A 55 4.57 8.43 0.78
N LEU A 56 4.12 8.08 -0.43
CA LEU A 56 3.33 8.97 -1.29
C LEU A 56 1.86 9.04 -0.82
N GLU A 57 1.26 7.90 -0.49
CA GLU A 57 -0.13 7.83 -0.04
C GLU A 57 -0.37 8.50 1.32
N LEU A 58 0.60 8.46 2.23
CA LEU A 58 0.51 9.16 3.53
C LEU A 58 0.69 10.69 3.44
N LYS A 59 1.12 11.21 2.28
CA LYS A 59 1.31 12.65 2.05
C LYS A 59 0.11 13.31 1.33
N LYS A 60 -0.86 12.51 0.89
CA LYS A 60 -2.12 12.99 0.28
C LYS A 60 -3.11 13.42 1.35
#